data_AF-A0A2G8THL0-F1
#
_entry.id   AF-A0A2G8THL0-F1
#
_cell.length_a   1.000
_cell.length_b   1.000
_cell.length_c   1.000
_cell.angle_alpha   90.00
_cell.angle_beta   90.00
_cell.angle_gamma   90.00
#
_symmetry.space_group_name_H-M   'P 1'
#
loop_
_entity.id
_entity.type
_entity.pdbx_description
1 polymer ?
#
loop_
_entity_poly.entity_id
_entity_poly.type
_entity_poly.pdbx_seq_one_letter_code
_entity_poly.pdbx_strand_id
1 'polypeptide(L)'
;MRAVLNAYGRALASQLSVRMLLLSALPFALSVALWGTLLYFGMQPLIDYVQVLFEQYGIYKASGGMLSSMGLGVLKAVVVPLVAMLLLLPLMILTSLLVMGIVAMPAIGRHVSARQFAGLDMKQGGSTLGSLAINFGAVLLFVPLWLMTLPLYFFAPLALAAQVALWGWLTARVMSYDALAAHASAEERRAIMQRHRWPLLAIGMVSGAFGALPGIVWIGGALISVVLFPFLAMLSIWLYLVIFIFTGLWFQYYCLQALRELRALDADARPPSDLVAH
;
A
#
# COMPACT_ATOMS: atom_id res chain seq x y z
N MET A 1 1.85 0.46 -22.11
CA MET A 1 0.50 0.16 -21.59
C MET A 1 0.05 -1.29 -21.78
N ARG A 2 0.23 -1.93 -22.96
CA ARG A 2 -0.17 -3.35 -23.16
C ARG A 2 0.36 -4.32 -22.09
N ALA A 3 1.64 -4.23 -21.72
CA ALA A 3 2.22 -5.08 -20.66
C ALA A 3 1.53 -4.91 -19.29
N VAL A 4 1.14 -3.68 -18.94
CA VAL A 4 0.42 -3.36 -17.69
C VAL A 4 -0.97 -4.04 -17.69
N LEU A 5 -1.71 -3.95 -18.79
CA LEU A 5 -3.03 -4.57 -18.93
C LEU A 5 -2.96 -6.09 -18.98
N ASN A 6 -1.94 -6.66 -19.63
CA ASN A 6 -1.73 -8.11 -19.64
C ASN A 6 -1.39 -8.65 -18.25
N ALA A 7 -0.64 -7.88 -17.45
CA ALA A 7 -0.38 -8.23 -16.04
C ALA A 7 -1.66 -8.11 -15.19
N TYR A 8 -2.50 -7.10 -15.44
CA TYR A 8 -3.80 -6.93 -14.79
C TYR A 8 -4.71 -8.15 -14.99
N GLY A 9 -4.89 -8.59 -16.25
CA GLY A 9 -5.75 -9.75 -16.54
C GLY A 9 -5.26 -11.04 -15.87
N ARG A 10 -3.95 -11.25 -15.84
CA ARG A 10 -3.34 -12.41 -15.16
C ARG A 10 -3.49 -12.35 -13.64
N ALA A 11 -3.34 -11.16 -13.06
CA ALA A 11 -3.56 -10.94 -11.64
C ALA A 11 -5.01 -11.19 -11.26
N LEU A 12 -5.97 -10.72 -12.08
CA LEU A 12 -7.39 -10.91 -11.85
C LEU A 12 -7.77 -12.40 -11.86
N ALA A 13 -7.29 -13.15 -12.86
CA ALA A 13 -7.52 -14.59 -12.94
C ALA A 13 -6.93 -15.36 -11.74
N SER A 14 -5.76 -14.92 -11.24
CA SER A 14 -5.08 -15.56 -10.11
C SER A 14 -5.73 -15.22 -8.76
N GLN A 15 -6.26 -14.01 -8.64
CA GLN A 15 -6.97 -13.53 -7.45
C GLN A 15 -8.21 -14.38 -7.14
N LEU A 16 -8.89 -14.87 -8.17
CA LEU A 16 -10.07 -15.74 -8.04
C LEU A 16 -9.74 -17.15 -7.51
N SER A 17 -8.46 -17.49 -7.32
CA SER A 17 -8.11 -18.76 -6.70
C SER A 17 -8.38 -18.74 -5.19
N VAL A 18 -9.07 -19.76 -4.69
CA VAL A 18 -9.43 -19.91 -3.26
C VAL A 18 -8.21 -19.79 -2.35
N ARG A 19 -7.05 -20.32 -2.79
CA ARG A 19 -5.79 -20.25 -2.05
C ARG A 19 -5.32 -18.80 -1.84
N MET A 20 -5.52 -17.91 -2.82
CA MET A 20 -5.17 -16.50 -2.69
C MET A 20 -6.14 -15.75 -1.79
N LEU A 21 -7.44 -16.05 -1.88
CA LEU A 21 -8.42 -15.46 -0.96
C LEU A 21 -8.14 -15.86 0.50
N LEU A 22 -7.84 -17.13 0.76
CA LEU A 22 -7.52 -17.60 2.12
C LEU A 22 -6.19 -17.05 2.66
N LEU A 23 -5.23 -16.73 1.78
CA LEU A 23 -3.95 -16.12 2.18
C LEU A 23 -4.15 -14.77 2.87
N SER A 24 -5.26 -14.07 2.61
CA SER A 24 -5.58 -12.80 3.27
C SER A 24 -5.92 -12.90 4.75
N ALA A 25 -6.38 -14.06 5.22
CA ALA A 25 -6.93 -14.20 6.57
C ALA A 25 -5.86 -14.01 7.66
N LEU A 26 -4.66 -14.54 7.42
CA LEU A 26 -3.55 -14.45 8.38
C LEU A 26 -3.05 -13.01 8.61
N PRO A 27 -2.62 -12.25 7.58
CA PRO A 27 -2.16 -10.87 7.78
C PRO A 27 -3.27 -9.95 8.28
N PHE A 28 -4.53 -10.24 7.95
CA PHE A 28 -5.68 -9.58 8.56
C PHE A 28 -5.75 -9.82 10.06
N ALA A 29 -5.76 -11.08 10.50
CA ALA A 29 -5.82 -11.43 11.92
C ALA A 29 -4.65 -10.82 12.71
N LEU A 30 -3.44 -10.83 12.14
CA LEU A 30 -2.26 -10.19 12.73
C LEU A 30 -2.45 -8.68 12.87
N SER A 31 -2.97 -8.01 11.84
CA SER A 31 -3.19 -6.56 11.86
C SER A 31 -4.27 -6.18 12.89
N VAL A 32 -5.36 -6.95 12.97
CA VAL A 32 -6.42 -6.73 13.97
C VAL A 32 -5.91 -6.96 15.39
N ALA A 33 -5.12 -8.02 15.62
CA ALA A 33 -4.54 -8.28 16.94
C ALA A 33 -3.58 -7.15 17.36
N LEU A 34 -2.69 -6.73 16.45
CA LEU A 34 -1.73 -5.66 16.70
C LEU A 34 -2.43 -4.34 17.00
N TRP A 35 -3.29 -3.87 16.09
CA TRP A 35 -3.96 -2.58 16.23
C TRP A 35 -5.04 -2.59 17.31
N GLY A 36 -5.74 -3.71 17.50
CA GLY A 36 -6.66 -3.87 18.63
C GLY A 36 -5.95 -3.66 19.96
N THR A 37 -4.76 -4.26 20.13
CA THR A 37 -3.94 -4.08 21.33
C THR A 37 -3.43 -2.64 21.46
N LEU A 38 -2.84 -2.08 20.40
CA LEU A 38 -2.31 -0.72 20.41
C LEU A 38 -3.39 0.34 20.67
N LEU A 39 -4.57 0.20 20.08
CA LEU A 39 -5.66 1.14 20.29
C LEU A 39 -6.27 0.99 21.68
N TYR A 40 -6.41 -0.24 22.18
CA TYR A 40 -6.94 -0.50 23.52
C TYR A 40 -6.11 0.18 24.61
N PHE A 41 -4.77 0.09 24.52
CA PHE A 41 -3.88 0.70 25.52
C PHE A 41 -3.44 2.13 25.18
N GLY A 42 -3.37 2.48 23.90
CA GLY A 42 -2.72 3.70 23.41
C GLY A 42 -3.66 4.81 22.96
N MET A 43 -4.97 4.55 22.76
CA MET A 43 -5.89 5.59 22.30
C MET A 43 -6.02 6.74 23.29
N GLN A 44 -6.32 6.45 24.56
CA GLN A 44 -6.48 7.48 25.57
C GLN A 44 -5.18 8.28 25.78
N PRO A 45 -4.00 7.65 25.97
CA PRO A 45 -2.74 8.39 26.07
C PRO A 45 -2.43 9.27 24.84
N LEU A 46 -2.77 8.82 23.63
CA LEU A 46 -2.56 9.62 22.43
C LEU A 46 -3.46 10.85 22.40
N ILE A 47 -4.75 10.69 22.74
CA ILE A 47 -5.70 11.80 22.82
C ILE A 47 -5.22 12.83 23.84
N ASP A 48 -4.82 12.37 25.03
CA ASP A 48 -4.30 13.22 26.09
C ASP A 48 -3.03 13.97 25.64
N TYR A 49 -2.13 13.29 24.92
CA TYR A 49 -0.93 13.93 24.36
C TYR A 49 -1.26 15.01 23.32
N VAL A 50 -2.16 14.73 22.37
CA VAL A 50 -2.59 15.72 21.38
C VAL A 50 -3.29 16.89 22.05
N GLN A 51 -4.08 16.64 23.10
CA GLN A 51 -4.72 17.70 23.88
C GLN A 51 -3.69 18.65 24.50
N VAL A 52 -2.63 18.12 25.12
CA VAL A 52 -1.53 18.93 25.67
C VAL A 52 -0.88 19.79 24.59
N LEU A 53 -0.63 19.25 23.39
CA LEU A 53 -0.09 20.04 22.27
C LEU A 53 -1.04 21.19 21.87
N PHE A 54 -2.35 20.92 21.82
CA PHE A 54 -3.34 21.93 21.48
C PHE A 54 -3.39 23.08 22.50
N GLU A 55 -3.22 22.76 23.79
CA GLU A 55 -3.15 23.73 24.87
C GLU A 55 -1.85 24.55 24.79
N GLN A 56 -0.69 23.90 24.64
CA GLN A 56 0.61 24.56 24.60
C GLN A 56 0.78 25.53 23.42
N TYR A 57 0.33 25.14 22.23
CA TYR A 57 0.46 25.96 21.02
C TYR A 57 -0.75 26.85 20.75
N GLY A 58 -1.73 26.92 21.66
CA GLY A 58 -2.92 27.77 21.53
C GLY A 58 -3.84 27.39 20.35
N ILE A 59 -3.75 26.17 19.85
CA ILE A 59 -4.45 25.69 18.64
C ILE A 59 -5.97 25.72 18.85
N TYR A 60 -6.46 25.51 20.07
CA TYR A 60 -7.89 25.62 20.40
C TYR A 60 -8.49 26.99 20.08
N LYS A 61 -7.72 28.08 20.25
CA LYS A 61 -8.19 29.44 20.00
C LYS A 61 -8.30 29.70 18.49
N ALA A 62 -7.30 29.27 17.72
CA ALA A 62 -7.27 29.41 16.27
C ALA A 62 -8.35 28.55 15.59
N SER A 63 -8.41 27.26 15.93
CA SER A 63 -9.39 26.32 15.38
C SER A 63 -10.82 26.66 15.80
N GLY A 64 -11.04 27.02 17.07
CA GLY A 64 -12.36 27.39 17.58
C GLY A 64 -12.96 28.63 16.90
N GLY A 65 -12.13 29.64 16.62
CA GLY A 65 -12.57 30.85 15.91
C GLY A 65 -12.99 30.55 14.46
N MET A 66 -12.20 29.74 13.75
CA MET A 66 -12.48 29.34 12.37
C MET A 66 -13.70 28.41 12.26
N LEU A 67 -13.82 27.41 13.13
CA LEU A 67 -14.97 26.51 13.13
C LEU A 67 -16.27 27.25 13.45
N SER A 68 -16.24 28.17 14.41
CA SER A 68 -17.42 28.94 14.81
C SER A 68 -17.87 29.90 13.71
N SER A 69 -16.94 30.52 12.97
CA SER A 69 -17.29 31.38 11.84
C SER A 69 -17.91 30.61 10.67
N MET A 70 -17.63 29.31 10.55
CA MET A 70 -18.23 28.41 9.56
C MET A 70 -19.52 27.71 10.06
N GLY A 71 -20.00 28.02 11.28
CA GLY A 71 -21.18 27.37 11.88
C GLY A 71 -20.94 25.95 12.40
N LEU A 72 -19.67 25.52 12.49
CA LEU A 72 -19.25 24.17 12.88
C LEU A 72 -18.79 24.07 14.34
N GLY A 73 -19.35 24.89 15.24
CA GLY A 73 -18.91 24.97 16.65
C GLY A 73 -18.94 23.64 17.40
N VAL A 74 -19.85 22.73 17.05
CA VAL A 74 -19.93 21.34 17.59
C VAL A 74 -18.63 20.56 17.36
N LEU A 75 -17.94 20.78 16.24
CA LEU A 75 -16.71 20.04 15.93
C LEU A 75 -15.55 20.38 16.87
N LYS A 76 -15.64 21.49 17.63
CA LYS A 76 -14.62 21.87 18.61
C LYS A 76 -14.43 20.82 19.71
N ALA A 77 -15.52 20.14 20.11
CA ALA A 77 -15.46 19.10 21.14
C ALA A 77 -14.77 17.80 20.66
N VAL A 78 -14.74 17.57 19.35
CA VAL A 78 -14.20 16.34 18.76
C VAL A 78 -12.90 16.57 17.98
N VAL A 79 -12.41 17.81 17.89
CA VAL A 79 -11.24 18.15 17.06
C VAL A 79 -9.99 17.39 17.47
N VAL A 80 -9.74 17.24 18.79
CA VAL A 80 -8.57 16.52 19.30
C VAL A 80 -8.67 15.02 19.03
N PRO A 81 -9.77 14.31 19.39
CA PRO A 81 -9.96 12.93 18.98
C PRO A 81 -9.84 12.71 17.46
N LEU A 82 -10.38 13.61 16.65
CA LEU A 82 -10.29 13.52 15.19
C LEU A 82 -8.85 13.64 14.69
N VAL A 83 -8.05 14.56 15.27
CA VAL A 83 -6.63 14.68 14.93
C VAL A 83 -5.85 13.43 15.36
N ALA A 84 -6.11 12.89 16.55
CA ALA A 84 -5.50 11.64 16.99
C ALA A 84 -5.81 10.48 16.02
N MET A 85 -7.08 10.33 15.61
CA MET A 85 -7.47 9.33 14.62
C MET A 85 -6.83 9.56 13.24
N LEU A 86 -6.75 10.83 12.80
CA LEU A 86 -6.12 11.20 11.53
C LEU A 86 -4.63 10.86 11.50
N LEU A 87 -3.93 10.98 12.64
CA LEU A 87 -2.53 10.58 12.77
C LEU A 87 -2.37 9.05 12.73
N LEU A 88 -3.30 8.31 13.32
CA LEU A 88 -3.24 6.83 13.37
C LEU A 88 -3.54 6.19 12.01
N LEU A 89 -4.52 6.73 11.26
CA LEU A 89 -4.95 6.22 9.96
C LEU A 89 -3.80 5.87 8.99
N PRO A 90 -2.88 6.78 8.66
CA PRO A 90 -1.76 6.47 7.77
C PRO A 90 -0.86 5.40 8.39
N LEU A 91 -0.56 5.45 9.69
CA LEU A 91 0.24 4.41 10.36
C LEU A 91 -0.42 3.02 10.27
N MET A 92 -1.73 2.94 10.45
CA MET A 92 -2.51 1.70 10.30
C MET A 92 -2.39 1.13 8.90
N ILE A 93 -2.61 1.98 7.88
CA ILE A 93 -2.49 1.56 6.50
C ILE A 93 -1.05 1.09 6.24
N LEU A 94 -0.04 1.92 6.57
CA LEU A 94 1.37 1.59 6.36
C LEU A 94 1.74 0.25 6.98
N THR A 95 1.50 0.06 8.27
CA THR A 95 1.81 -1.19 8.97
C THR A 95 1.07 -2.39 8.38
N SER A 96 -0.20 -2.22 7.97
CA SER A 96 -0.95 -3.29 7.29
C SER A 96 -0.34 -3.63 5.92
N LEU A 97 0.11 -2.63 5.14
CA LEU A 97 0.82 -2.86 3.88
C LEU A 97 2.12 -3.63 4.13
N LEU A 98 2.83 -3.32 5.22
CA LEU A 98 4.07 -4.02 5.58
C LEU A 98 3.84 -5.47 5.97
N VAL A 99 2.88 -5.72 6.87
CA VAL A 99 2.51 -7.07 7.30
C VAL A 99 2.06 -7.89 6.11
N MET A 100 1.20 -7.33 5.26
CA MET A 100 0.75 -7.99 4.04
C MET A 100 1.91 -8.21 3.04
N GLY A 101 2.82 -7.25 2.87
CA GLY A 101 4.00 -7.42 2.03
C GLY A 101 4.85 -8.60 2.48
N ILE A 102 5.17 -8.66 3.77
CA ILE A 102 6.00 -9.71 4.36
C ILE A 102 5.34 -11.09 4.31
N VAL A 103 4.03 -11.17 4.56
CA VAL A 103 3.30 -12.44 4.65
C VAL A 103 2.80 -12.91 3.28
N ALA A 104 2.21 -12.03 2.49
CA ALA A 104 1.54 -12.39 1.24
C ALA A 104 2.52 -12.46 0.05
N MET A 105 3.50 -11.55 -0.08
CA MET A 105 4.38 -11.52 -1.26
C MET A 105 5.19 -12.80 -1.46
N PRO A 106 5.75 -13.46 -0.43
CA PRO A 106 6.44 -14.74 -0.63
C PRO A 106 5.52 -15.83 -1.21
N ALA A 107 4.26 -15.89 -0.76
CA ALA A 107 3.28 -16.85 -1.25
C ALA A 107 2.77 -16.50 -2.66
N ILE A 108 2.55 -15.22 -2.94
CA ILE A 108 2.23 -14.69 -4.27
C ILE A 108 3.36 -15.03 -5.25
N GLY A 109 4.60 -14.71 -4.89
CA GLY A 109 5.79 -14.98 -5.70
C GLY A 109 5.96 -16.47 -6.01
N ARG A 110 5.80 -17.35 -5.01
CA ARG A 110 5.83 -18.81 -5.21
C ARG A 110 4.72 -19.28 -6.15
N HIS A 111 3.49 -18.78 -5.99
CA HIS A 111 2.37 -19.16 -6.84
C HIS A 111 2.56 -18.74 -8.30
N VAL A 112 2.97 -17.48 -8.51
CA VAL A 112 3.17 -16.91 -9.85
C VAL A 112 4.37 -17.56 -10.53
N SER A 113 5.47 -17.77 -9.80
CA SER A 113 6.67 -18.44 -10.31
C SER A 113 6.38 -19.88 -10.70
N ALA A 114 5.71 -20.67 -9.86
CA ALA A 114 5.40 -22.06 -10.16
C ALA A 114 4.50 -22.25 -11.40
N ARG A 115 3.65 -21.27 -11.74
CA ARG A 115 2.68 -21.39 -12.84
C ARG A 115 3.15 -20.81 -14.17
N GLN A 116 3.78 -19.64 -14.18
CA GLN A 116 4.08 -18.91 -15.42
C GLN A 116 5.55 -18.56 -15.61
N PHE A 117 6.34 -18.59 -14.54
CA PHE A 117 7.73 -18.19 -14.54
C PHE A 117 8.61 -19.27 -13.88
N ALA A 118 8.31 -20.54 -14.14
CA ALA A 118 8.99 -21.67 -13.51
C ALA A 118 10.46 -21.78 -13.94
N GLY A 119 10.78 -21.31 -15.16
CA GLY A 119 12.15 -21.26 -15.68
C GLY A 119 12.91 -19.97 -15.36
N LEU A 120 12.42 -19.11 -14.46
CA LEU A 120 13.16 -17.92 -14.03
C LEU A 120 13.97 -18.22 -12.77
N ASP A 121 15.29 -18.15 -12.89
CA ASP A 121 16.20 -18.37 -11.76
C ASP A 121 15.96 -17.37 -10.62
N MET A 122 15.91 -17.92 -9.41
CA MET A 122 15.80 -17.17 -8.16
C MET A 122 17.18 -16.71 -7.70
N LYS A 123 17.59 -15.49 -8.09
CA LYS A 123 18.88 -14.92 -7.67
C LYS A 123 18.88 -14.38 -6.22
N GLN A 124 17.72 -14.36 -5.55
CA GLN A 124 17.56 -13.88 -4.17
C GLN A 124 18.30 -12.57 -3.85
N GLY A 125 18.25 -11.59 -4.76
CA GLY A 125 18.93 -10.30 -4.60
C GLY A 125 18.26 -9.34 -3.60
N GLY A 126 17.31 -9.84 -2.82
CA GLY A 126 16.72 -9.16 -1.66
C GLY A 126 16.61 -10.10 -0.47
N SER A 127 16.61 -9.53 0.74
CA SER A 127 16.39 -10.24 1.99
C SER A 127 15.14 -9.70 2.69
N THR A 128 14.57 -10.46 3.61
CA THR A 128 13.46 -9.99 4.48
C THR A 128 13.85 -8.74 5.27
N LEU A 129 15.10 -8.68 5.74
CA LEU A 129 15.70 -7.49 6.36
C LEU A 129 15.83 -6.31 5.38
N GLY A 130 16.20 -6.58 4.13
CA GLY A 130 16.29 -5.56 3.07
C GLY A 130 14.91 -5.00 2.70
N SER A 131 13.90 -5.85 2.61
CA SER A 131 12.49 -5.44 2.44
C SER A 131 12.05 -4.57 3.62
N LEU A 132 12.31 -5.00 4.85
CA LEU A 132 11.97 -4.22 6.05
C LEU A 132 12.65 -2.84 6.06
N ALA A 133 13.94 -2.75 5.72
CA ALA A 133 14.67 -1.48 5.67
C ALA A 133 14.15 -0.55 4.56
N ILE A 134 13.86 -1.06 3.36
CA ILE A 134 13.29 -0.29 2.25
C ILE A 134 11.89 0.20 2.61
N ASN A 135 11.09 -0.67 3.21
CA ASN A 135 9.74 -0.39 3.64
C ASN A 135 9.71 0.67 4.74
N PHE A 136 10.58 0.54 5.74
CA PHE A 136 10.72 1.54 6.79
C PHE A 136 11.23 2.88 6.23
N GLY A 137 12.19 2.87 5.31
CA GLY A 137 12.64 4.08 4.62
C GLY A 137 11.56 4.75 3.78
N ALA A 138 10.71 3.95 3.12
CA ALA A 138 9.58 4.46 2.34
C ALA A 138 8.51 5.09 3.25
N VAL A 139 8.24 4.49 4.42
CA VAL A 139 7.38 5.05 5.47
C VAL A 139 7.95 6.37 5.99
N LEU A 140 9.25 6.41 6.31
CA LEU A 140 9.91 7.60 6.84
C LEU A 140 9.90 8.77 5.86
N LEU A 141 9.92 8.50 4.55
CA LEU A 141 9.72 9.51 3.51
C LEU A 141 8.25 9.87 3.29
N PHE A 142 7.35 8.90 3.43
CA PHE A 142 5.92 9.10 3.21
C PHE A 142 5.31 10.05 4.24
N VAL A 143 5.62 9.88 5.53
CA VAL A 143 5.04 10.71 6.61
C VAL A 143 5.27 12.22 6.40
N PRO A 144 6.50 12.73 6.21
CA PRO A 144 6.72 14.15 5.98
C PRO A 144 6.08 14.63 4.67
N LEU A 145 6.14 13.84 3.60
CA LEU A 145 5.47 14.20 2.34
C LEU A 145 3.95 14.31 2.53
N TRP A 146 3.34 13.38 3.26
CA TRP A 146 1.91 13.41 3.56
C TRP A 146 1.54 14.65 4.39
N LEU A 147 2.32 14.97 5.42
CA LEU A 147 2.13 16.21 6.19
C LEU A 147 2.23 17.46 5.30
N MET A 148 3.16 17.48 4.34
CA MET A 148 3.27 18.57 3.36
C MET A 148 2.07 18.65 2.40
N THR A 149 1.29 17.57 2.23
CA THR A 149 0.06 17.60 1.44
C THR A 149 -1.16 18.11 2.21
N LEU A 150 -1.09 18.24 3.55
CA LEU A 150 -2.24 18.70 4.36
C LEU A 150 -2.76 20.08 3.93
N PRO A 151 -1.93 21.08 3.63
CA PRO A 151 -2.41 22.37 3.11
C PRO A 151 -3.17 22.25 1.78
N LEU A 152 -2.94 21.20 0.99
CA LEU A 152 -3.64 21.03 -0.29
C LEU A 152 -5.13 20.72 -0.09
N TYR A 153 -5.56 20.29 1.10
CA TYR A 153 -6.97 20.02 1.42
C TYR A 153 -7.86 21.26 1.34
N PHE A 154 -7.31 22.48 1.35
CA PHE A 154 -8.07 23.69 1.03
C PHE A 154 -8.63 23.70 -0.40
N PHE A 155 -8.01 22.95 -1.33
CA PHE A 155 -8.48 22.79 -2.69
C PHE A 155 -8.64 21.29 -3.02
N ALA A 156 -9.85 20.78 -2.81
CA ALA A 156 -10.16 19.35 -2.84
C ALA A 156 -9.63 18.58 -4.07
N PRO A 157 -9.71 19.10 -5.32
CA PRO A 157 -9.17 18.38 -6.48
C PRO A 157 -7.64 18.14 -6.40
N LEU A 158 -6.89 19.13 -5.90
CA LEU A 158 -5.44 19.02 -5.76
C LEU A 158 -5.06 18.13 -4.58
N ALA A 159 -5.82 18.18 -3.48
CA ALA A 159 -5.67 17.25 -2.37
C ALA A 159 -5.83 15.80 -2.85
N LEU A 160 -6.89 15.52 -3.62
CA LEU A 160 -7.16 14.20 -4.16
C LEU A 160 -6.04 13.74 -5.10
N ALA A 161 -5.59 14.60 -6.01
CA ALA A 161 -4.49 14.30 -6.92
C ALA A 161 -3.19 13.99 -6.16
N ALA A 162 -2.88 14.79 -5.13
CA ALA A 162 -1.71 14.57 -4.29
C ALA A 162 -1.80 13.26 -3.49
N GLN A 163 -2.97 12.92 -2.95
CA GLN A 163 -3.19 11.66 -2.24
C GLN A 163 -3.01 10.46 -3.18
N VAL A 164 -3.66 10.45 -4.34
CA VAL A 164 -3.52 9.37 -5.33
C VAL A 164 -2.06 9.21 -5.77
N ALA A 165 -1.35 10.31 -6.00
CA ALA A 165 0.05 10.28 -6.39
C ALA A 165 0.95 9.75 -5.27
N LEU A 166 0.76 10.22 -4.04
CA LEU A 166 1.59 9.85 -2.90
C LEU A 166 1.39 8.38 -2.49
N TRP A 167 0.14 7.94 -2.38
CA TRP A 167 -0.20 6.53 -2.12
C TRP A 167 0.24 5.63 -3.26
N GLY A 168 0.08 6.08 -4.50
CA GLY A 168 0.53 5.32 -5.67
C GLY A 168 2.05 5.18 -5.73
N TRP A 169 2.79 6.24 -5.42
CA TRP A 169 4.25 6.21 -5.33
C TRP A 169 4.74 5.25 -4.25
N LEU A 170 4.15 5.32 -3.05
CA LEU A 170 4.50 4.44 -1.95
C LEU A 170 4.25 2.98 -2.32
N THR A 171 3.04 2.69 -2.82
CA THR A 171 2.64 1.34 -3.25
C THR A 171 3.59 0.81 -4.32
N ALA A 172 3.91 1.63 -5.33
CA ALA A 172 4.86 1.25 -6.37
C ALA A 172 6.24 0.92 -5.80
N ARG A 173 6.74 1.72 -4.85
CA ARG A 173 8.07 1.51 -4.27
C ARG A 173 8.18 0.24 -3.44
N VAL A 174 7.20 0.01 -2.56
CA VAL A 174 7.13 -1.18 -1.69
C VAL A 174 6.90 -2.43 -2.53
N MET A 175 5.83 -2.45 -3.34
CA MET A 175 5.41 -3.64 -4.07
C MET A 175 6.41 -4.06 -5.15
N SER A 176 7.04 -3.11 -5.85
CA SER A 176 8.04 -3.46 -6.87
C SER A 176 9.30 -4.05 -6.26
N TYR A 177 9.69 -3.57 -5.06
CA TYR A 177 10.83 -4.13 -4.35
C TYR A 177 10.53 -5.57 -3.94
N ASP A 178 9.40 -5.78 -3.27
CA ASP A 178 9.01 -7.10 -2.76
C ASP A 178 8.80 -8.10 -3.92
N ALA A 179 8.23 -7.65 -5.04
CA ALA A 179 7.99 -8.49 -6.20
C ALA A 179 9.27 -9.00 -6.87
N LEU A 180 10.33 -8.18 -6.85
CA LEU A 180 11.62 -8.50 -7.47
C LEU A 180 12.60 -9.15 -6.49
N ALA A 181 12.42 -9.00 -5.18
CA ALA A 181 13.39 -9.41 -4.16
C ALA A 181 13.81 -10.88 -4.25
N ALA A 182 12.88 -11.79 -4.57
CA ALA A 182 13.17 -13.22 -4.64
C ALA A 182 13.88 -13.63 -5.95
N HIS A 183 13.56 -12.98 -7.07
CA HIS A 183 13.99 -13.42 -8.40
C HIS A 183 15.13 -12.60 -9.00
N ALA A 184 15.16 -11.29 -8.76
CA ALA A 184 16.13 -10.38 -9.36
C ALA A 184 17.37 -10.20 -8.49
N SER A 185 18.53 -9.98 -9.12
CA SER A 185 19.71 -9.44 -8.44
C SER A 185 19.49 -7.97 -8.03
N ALA A 186 20.35 -7.44 -7.16
CA ALA A 186 20.26 -6.03 -6.75
C ALA A 186 20.47 -5.04 -7.91
N GLU A 187 21.21 -5.44 -8.95
CA GLU A 187 21.44 -4.66 -10.17
C GLU A 187 20.23 -4.73 -11.11
N GLU A 188 19.74 -5.94 -11.40
CA GLU A 188 18.54 -6.18 -12.20
C GLU A 188 17.34 -5.42 -11.62
N ARG A 189 17.17 -5.45 -10.29
CA ARG A 189 16.10 -4.71 -9.60
C ARG A 189 16.23 -3.20 -9.83
N ARG A 190 17.41 -2.63 -9.65
CA ARG A 190 17.64 -1.18 -9.87
C ARG A 190 17.37 -0.79 -11.31
N ALA A 191 17.84 -1.58 -12.27
CA ALA A 191 17.60 -1.35 -13.69
C ALA A 191 16.10 -1.37 -14.03
N ILE A 192 15.35 -2.36 -13.55
CA ILE A 192 13.90 -2.46 -13.78
C ILE A 192 13.16 -1.29 -13.14
N MET A 193 13.46 -0.97 -11.89
CA MET A 193 12.79 0.15 -11.19
C MET A 193 13.05 1.49 -11.87
N GLN A 194 14.22 1.71 -12.46
CA GLN A 194 14.53 2.92 -13.23
C GLN A 194 13.84 2.93 -14.59
N ARG A 195 13.94 1.83 -15.35
CA ARG A 195 13.39 1.72 -16.71
C ARG A 195 11.86 1.72 -16.74
N HIS A 196 11.22 1.12 -15.74
CA HIS A 196 9.76 0.98 -15.66
C HIS A 196 9.11 1.89 -14.61
N ARG A 197 9.78 2.97 -14.17
CA ARG A 197 9.27 3.88 -13.12
C ARG A 197 7.83 4.38 -13.37
N TRP A 198 7.51 4.76 -14.61
CA TRP A 198 6.20 5.31 -14.96
C TRP A 198 5.09 4.24 -14.98
N PRO A 199 5.28 3.07 -15.65
CA PRO A 199 4.34 1.97 -15.52
C PRO A 199 4.10 1.51 -14.08
N LEU A 200 5.16 1.38 -13.27
CA LEU A 200 5.03 0.96 -11.87
C LEU A 200 4.25 2.00 -11.05
N LEU A 201 4.51 3.29 -11.28
CA LEU A 201 3.74 4.37 -10.65
C LEU A 201 2.27 4.36 -11.08
N ALA A 202 1.98 4.10 -12.35
CA ALA A 202 0.61 4.00 -12.85
C ALA A 202 -0.16 2.83 -12.21
N ILE A 203 0.47 1.64 -12.12
CA ILE A 203 -0.11 0.50 -11.39
C ILE A 203 -0.36 0.88 -9.94
N GLY A 204 0.62 1.54 -9.29
CA GLY A 204 0.51 2.02 -7.92
C GLY A 204 -0.64 3.00 -7.72
N MET A 205 -0.78 4.00 -8.59
CA MET A 205 -1.85 5.02 -8.51
C MET A 205 -3.23 4.39 -8.70
N VAL A 206 -3.40 3.50 -9.68
CA VAL A 206 -4.68 2.80 -9.90
C VAL A 206 -5.02 1.92 -8.69
N SER A 207 -4.04 1.17 -8.19
CA SER A 207 -4.21 0.30 -7.02
C SER A 207 -4.50 1.11 -5.74
N GLY A 208 -3.80 2.23 -5.56
CA GLY A 208 -4.02 3.16 -4.45
C GLY A 208 -5.41 3.80 -4.51
N ALA A 209 -5.88 4.16 -5.71
CA ALA A 209 -7.25 4.64 -5.91
C ALA A 209 -8.29 3.57 -5.57
N PHE A 210 -8.06 2.31 -5.95
CA PHE A 210 -8.93 1.20 -5.51
C PHE A 210 -8.96 1.04 -4.00
N GLY A 211 -7.85 1.33 -3.30
CA GLY A 211 -7.79 1.36 -1.84
C GLY A 211 -8.82 2.30 -1.17
N ALA A 212 -9.42 3.24 -1.91
CA ALA A 212 -10.50 4.09 -1.40
C ALA A 212 -11.90 3.42 -1.47
N LEU A 213 -12.09 2.39 -2.30
CA LEU A 213 -13.39 1.72 -2.49
C LEU A 213 -14.00 1.18 -1.19
N PRO A 214 -13.25 0.53 -0.29
CA PRO A 214 -13.80 0.06 0.97
C PRO A 214 -14.33 1.20 1.86
N GLY A 215 -13.68 2.36 1.82
CA GLY A 215 -14.16 3.56 2.53
C GLY A 215 -15.50 4.05 2.00
N ILE A 216 -15.72 3.96 0.68
CA ILE A 216 -17.01 4.27 0.05
C ILE A 216 -18.10 3.30 0.54
N VAL A 217 -17.79 2.00 0.67
CA VAL A 217 -18.72 1.00 1.22
C VAL A 217 -19.09 1.34 2.66
N TRP A 218 -18.11 1.79 3.47
CA TRP A 218 -18.32 2.21 4.85
C TRP A 218 -19.25 3.43 4.96
N ILE A 219 -18.96 4.48 4.19
CA ILE A 219 -19.76 5.71 4.16
C ILE A 219 -21.17 5.41 3.64
N GLY A 220 -21.26 4.70 2.51
CA GLY A 220 -22.53 4.28 1.92
C GLY A 220 -23.36 3.43 2.90
N GLY A 221 -22.73 2.50 3.62
CA GLY A 221 -23.41 1.69 4.63
C GLY A 221 -23.95 2.49 5.79
N ALA A 222 -23.16 3.43 6.32
CA ALA A 222 -23.60 4.33 7.38
C ALA A 222 -24.78 5.22 6.98
N LEU A 223 -24.82 5.66 5.71
CA LEU A 223 -25.89 6.50 5.17
C LEU A 223 -27.16 5.71 4.78
N ILE A 224 -27.01 4.50 4.23
CA ILE A 224 -28.13 3.75 3.63
C ILE A 224 -28.85 2.89 4.67
N SER A 225 -28.13 2.24 5.61
CA SER A 225 -28.77 1.40 6.63
C SER A 225 -27.84 1.03 7.79
N VAL A 226 -28.18 1.51 8.99
CA VAL A 226 -27.52 1.12 10.25
C VAL A 226 -27.61 -0.39 10.51
N VAL A 227 -28.69 -1.04 10.04
CA VAL A 227 -28.89 -2.49 10.20
C VAL A 227 -27.93 -3.30 9.31
N LEU A 228 -27.67 -2.82 8.09
CA LEU A 228 -26.72 -3.48 7.18
C LEU A 228 -25.25 -3.12 7.48
N PHE A 229 -25.01 -2.10 8.32
CA PHE A 229 -23.67 -1.62 8.63
C PHE A 229 -22.69 -2.72 9.06
N PRO A 230 -23.03 -3.68 9.95
CA PRO A 230 -22.09 -4.75 10.31
C PRO A 230 -21.67 -5.62 9.12
N PHE A 231 -22.61 -5.95 8.23
CA PHE A 231 -22.33 -6.74 7.02
C PHE A 231 -21.49 -5.95 6.02
N LEU A 232 -21.80 -4.67 5.82
CA LEU A 232 -21.06 -3.78 4.93
C LEU A 232 -19.65 -3.48 5.46
N ALA A 233 -19.49 -3.36 6.78
CA ALA A 233 -18.17 -3.23 7.41
C ALA A 233 -17.33 -4.50 7.18
N MET A 234 -17.91 -5.69 7.35
CA MET A 234 -17.22 -6.95 7.07
C MET A 234 -16.85 -7.08 5.58
N LEU A 235 -17.76 -6.69 4.67
CA LEU A 235 -17.52 -6.63 3.24
C LEU A 235 -16.40 -5.64 2.88
N SER A 236 -16.39 -4.45 3.48
CA SER A 236 -15.37 -3.42 3.28
C SER A 236 -13.99 -3.91 3.70
N ILE A 237 -13.89 -4.54 4.88
CA ILE A 237 -12.67 -5.17 5.35
C ILE A 237 -12.19 -6.26 4.38
N TRP A 238 -13.09 -7.14 3.93
CA TRP A 238 -12.75 -8.17 2.96
C TRP A 238 -12.29 -7.57 1.62
N LEU A 239 -12.93 -6.49 1.16
CA LEU A 239 -12.57 -5.78 -0.07
C LEU A 239 -11.16 -5.18 0.03
N TYR A 240 -10.77 -4.61 1.18
CA TYR A 240 -9.39 -4.15 1.42
C TYR A 240 -8.36 -5.25 1.16
N LEU A 241 -8.63 -6.44 1.68
CA LEU A 241 -7.74 -7.59 1.53
C LEU A 241 -7.64 -8.07 0.08
N VAL A 242 -8.79 -8.16 -0.60
CA VAL A 242 -8.86 -8.55 -2.00
C VAL A 242 -8.07 -7.58 -2.87
N ILE A 243 -8.25 -6.27 -2.67
CA ILE A 243 -7.54 -5.23 -3.42
C ILE A 243 -6.03 -5.32 -3.19
N PHE A 244 -5.61 -5.56 -1.94
CA PHE A 244 -4.17 -5.66 -1.65
C PHE A 244 -3.54 -6.87 -2.33
N ILE A 245 -4.13 -8.06 -2.22
CA ILE A 245 -3.57 -9.27 -2.87
C ILE A 245 -3.56 -9.11 -4.38
N PHE A 246 -4.64 -8.56 -4.94
CA PHE A 246 -4.71 -8.24 -6.36
C PHE A 246 -3.58 -7.29 -6.79
N THR A 247 -3.34 -6.24 -6.01
CA THR A 247 -2.24 -5.29 -6.23
C THR A 247 -0.89 -6.02 -6.24
N GLY A 248 -0.64 -6.87 -5.25
CA GLY A 248 0.57 -7.67 -5.18
C GLY A 248 0.76 -8.59 -6.38
N LEU A 249 -0.28 -9.32 -6.79
CA LEU A 249 -0.26 -10.15 -7.99
C LEU A 249 0.03 -9.31 -9.25
N TRP A 250 -0.56 -8.13 -9.38
CA TRP A 250 -0.36 -7.26 -10.52
C TRP A 250 1.10 -6.79 -10.62
N PHE A 251 1.69 -6.32 -9.52
CA PHE A 251 3.11 -6.00 -9.45
C PHE A 251 3.97 -7.23 -9.74
N GLN A 252 3.67 -8.39 -9.15
CA GLN A 252 4.43 -9.63 -9.37
C GLN A 252 4.47 -10.02 -10.85
N TYR A 253 3.30 -10.08 -11.51
CA TYR A 253 3.21 -10.45 -12.93
C TYR A 253 3.94 -9.46 -13.83
N TYR A 254 3.82 -8.16 -13.54
CA TYR A 254 4.48 -7.13 -14.33
C TYR A 254 6.00 -7.16 -14.14
N CYS A 255 6.48 -7.22 -12.90
CA CYS A 255 7.89 -7.22 -12.56
C CYS A 255 8.62 -8.47 -13.05
N LEU A 256 8.03 -9.66 -12.90
CA LEU A 256 8.66 -10.90 -13.38
C LEU A 256 8.69 -10.97 -14.91
N GLN A 257 7.68 -10.42 -15.59
CA GLN A 257 7.70 -10.27 -17.04
C GLN A 257 8.84 -9.34 -17.47
N ALA A 258 8.97 -8.17 -16.84
CA ALA A 258 10.05 -7.23 -17.14
C ALA A 258 11.44 -7.82 -16.85
N LEU A 259 11.57 -8.61 -15.79
CA LEU A 259 12.81 -9.33 -15.47
C LEU A 259 13.17 -10.37 -16.53
N ARG A 260 12.17 -11.12 -17.02
CA ARG A 260 12.37 -12.09 -18.11
C ARG A 260 12.89 -11.40 -19.37
N GLU A 261 12.29 -10.28 -19.73
CA GLU A 261 12.66 -9.49 -20.91
C GLU A 261 14.07 -8.91 -20.76
N LEU A 262 14.43 -8.39 -19.58
CA LEU A 262 15.77 -7.89 -19.31
C LEU A 262 16.83 -8.99 -19.50
N ARG A 263 16.61 -10.18 -18.92
CA ARG A 263 17.56 -11.30 -19.03
C ARG A 263 17.66 -11.85 -20.45
N ALA A 264 16.58 -11.85 -21.22
CA ALA A 264 16.61 -12.25 -22.62
C ALA A 264 17.49 -11.30 -23.45
N LEU A 265 17.36 -9.98 -23.24
CA LEU A 265 18.20 -8.98 -23.89
C LEU A 265 19.68 -9.13 -23.52
N ASP A 266 19.98 -9.40 -22.25
CA ASP A 266 21.36 -9.62 -21.78
C ASP A 266 21.98 -10.91 -22.38
N ALA A 267 21.15 -11.95 -22.59
CA ALA A 267 21.58 -13.19 -23.22
C ALA A 267 21.88 -13.00 -24.72
N ASP A 268 21.03 -12.25 -25.44
CA ASP A 268 21.23 -11.94 -26.87
C ASP A 268 22.45 -11.02 -27.10
N ALA A 269 22.84 -10.23 -26.09
CA ALA A 269 23.99 -9.34 -26.15
C ALA A 269 25.35 -10.03 -25.89
N ARG A 270 25.38 -11.29 -25.41
CA ARG A 270 26.63 -12.05 -25.23
C ARG A 270 27.09 -12.70 -26.53
N PRO A 271 28.34 -12.50 -26.98
CA PRO A 271 28.84 -13.16 -28.18
C PRO A 271 28.95 -14.70 -28.00
N PRO A 272 28.78 -15.49 -29.07
CA PRO A 272 28.77 -16.97 -29.01
C PRO A 272 30.04 -17.62 -28.45
N SER A 273 31.17 -16.91 -28.43
CA SER A 273 32.47 -17.41 -27.97
C SER A 273 32.51 -17.76 -26.47
N ASP A 274 31.62 -17.16 -25.67
CA ASP A 274 31.63 -17.32 -24.22
C ASP A 274 30.73 -18.49 -23.74
N LEU A 275 30.03 -19.17 -24.66
CA LEU A 275 29.13 -20.29 -24.37
C LEU A 275 29.81 -21.67 -24.49
N VAL A 276 31.04 -21.73 -25.01
CA VAL A 276 31.78 -23.00 -25.24
C VAL A 276 32.80 -23.29 -24.14
N ALA A 277 33.06 -22.33 -23.24
CA ALA A 277 34.05 -22.48 -22.17
C ALA A 277 33.39 -22.77 -20.80
N HIS A 278 32.53 -23.78 -20.71
CA HIS A 278 32.17 -24.44 -19.45
C HIS A 278 31.72 -25.88 -19.68
#